data_AF-N6UX72-F1
#
_entry.id   AF-N6UX72-F1
#
_cell.length_a   1.000
_cell.length_b   1.000
_cell.length_c   1.000
_cell.angle_alpha   90.00
_cell.angle_beta   90.00
_cell.angle_gamma   90.00
#
_symmetry.space_group_name_H-M   'P 1'
#
loop_
_entity.id
_entity.type
_entity.pdbx_description
1 polymer ?
#
loop_
_entity_poly.entity_id
_entity_poly.type
_entity_poly.pdbx_seq_one_letter_code
_entity_poly.pdbx_strand_id
1 'polypeptide(L)'
;MIHFKTHSNIDSKSSQRTFFKKIYYSLKELSFIGILNGGVSGALAAILAAYGYIALPGFGPIIAMGIDVAFCTGTIIGAMIGLIMGIFVGLFCTFMEDLYT
;
A
#
# COMPACT_ATOMS: atom_id res chain seq x y z
N MET A 1 -45.61 13.45 -30.22
CA MET A 1 -45.02 12.45 -29.29
C MET A 1 -43.54 12.36 -29.60
N ILE A 2 -42.72 13.17 -28.93
CA ILE A 2 -41.30 13.33 -29.27
C ILE A 2 -40.49 12.30 -28.49
N HIS A 3 -39.66 11.59 -29.25
CA HIS A 3 -38.85 10.42 -28.93
C HIS A 3 -37.75 10.73 -27.90
N PHE A 4 -37.88 10.22 -26.68
CA PHE A 4 -36.84 10.22 -25.64
C PHE A 4 -35.91 9.02 -25.86
N LYS A 5 -34.74 9.22 -26.48
CA LYS A 5 -33.71 8.17 -26.56
C LYS A 5 -32.26 8.67 -26.41
N THR A 6 -32.03 9.63 -25.51
CA THR A 6 -30.67 10.20 -25.33
C THR A 6 -30.22 10.31 -23.87
N HIS A 7 -30.99 9.85 -22.87
CA HIS A 7 -30.65 10.10 -21.46
C HIS A 7 -29.65 9.13 -20.81
N SER A 8 -29.29 8.00 -21.44
CA SER A 8 -28.45 6.98 -20.79
C SER A 8 -26.94 7.27 -20.81
N ASN A 9 -26.45 8.15 -21.69
CA ASN A 9 -25.01 8.43 -21.80
C ASN A 9 -24.51 9.45 -20.77
N ILE A 10 -25.39 10.36 -20.32
CA ILE A 10 -25.04 11.41 -19.35
C ILE A 10 -24.99 10.84 -17.93
N ASP A 11 -25.94 9.96 -17.57
CA ASP A 11 -25.95 9.26 -16.27
C ASP A 11 -24.87 8.19 -16.13
N SER A 12 -24.51 7.48 -17.20
CA SER A 12 -23.42 6.49 -17.13
C SER A 12 -22.08 7.18 -16.91
N LYS A 13 -21.83 8.33 -17.54
CA LYS A 13 -20.59 9.11 -17.33
C LYS A 13 -20.49 9.69 -15.92
N SER A 14 -21.60 10.13 -15.32
CA SER A 14 -21.61 10.65 -13.94
C SER A 14 -21.44 9.55 -12.90
N SER A 15 -22.08 8.39 -13.11
CA SER A 15 -21.92 7.19 -12.28
C SER A 15 -20.49 6.66 -12.31
N GLN A 16 -19.92 6.47 -13.51
CA GLN A 16 -18.54 5.99 -13.68
C GLN A 16 -17.53 6.92 -13.00
N ARG A 17 -17.73 8.23 -13.11
CA ARG A 17 -16.85 9.25 -12.48
C ARG A 17 -16.94 9.24 -10.95
N THR A 18 -18.11 8.96 -10.40
CA THR A 18 -18.32 8.82 -8.95
C THR A 18 -17.67 7.54 -8.43
N PHE A 19 -17.75 6.45 -9.20
CA PHE A 19 -17.11 5.18 -8.90
C PHE A 19 -15.58 5.29 -8.86
N PHE A 20 -14.97 5.90 -9.88
CA PHE A 20 -13.53 6.17 -9.89
C PHE A 20 -13.08 7.08 -8.75
N LYS A 21 -13.90 8.06 -8.35
CA LYS A 21 -13.61 8.92 -7.21
C LYS A 21 -13.60 8.14 -5.90
N LYS A 22 -14.53 7.19 -5.73
CA LYS A 22 -14.60 6.30 -4.56
C LYS A 22 -13.40 5.36 -4.52
N ILE A 23 -13.08 4.71 -5.64
CA ILE A 23 -11.86 3.89 -5.84
C ILE A 23 -10.62 4.69 -5.43
N TYR A 24 -10.44 5.89 -5.98
CA TYR A 24 -9.28 6.72 -5.69
C TYR A 24 -9.14 7.05 -4.20
N TYR A 25 -10.25 7.37 -3.53
CA TYR A 25 -10.24 7.68 -2.11
C TYR A 25 -9.90 6.46 -1.26
N SER A 26 -10.51 5.30 -1.56
CA SER A 26 -10.26 4.03 -0.88
C SER A 26 -8.82 3.56 -1.06
N LEU A 27 -8.31 3.61 -2.30
CA LEU A 27 -6.91 3.28 -2.58
C LEU A 27 -5.96 4.23 -1.87
N LYS A 28 -6.25 5.54 -1.83
CA LYS A 28 -5.38 6.51 -1.17
C LYS A 28 -5.25 6.20 0.33
N GLU A 29 -6.35 5.89 0.99
CA GLU A 29 -6.37 5.60 2.42
C GLU A 29 -5.69 4.26 2.75
N LEU A 30 -6.04 3.19 2.04
CA LEU A 30 -5.46 1.86 2.25
C LEU A 30 -3.98 1.81 1.85
N SER A 31 -3.58 2.53 0.81
CA SER A 31 -2.19 2.68 0.41
C SER A 31 -1.39 3.43 1.48
N PHE A 32 -1.94 4.50 2.06
CA PHE A 32 -1.28 5.24 3.13
C PHE A 32 -1.08 4.38 4.39
N ILE A 33 -2.11 3.65 4.81
CA ILE A 33 -2.03 2.69 5.92
C ILE A 33 -1.01 1.59 5.60
N GLY A 34 -1.01 1.09 4.37
CA GLY A 34 -0.05 0.11 3.87
C GLY A 34 1.39 0.60 3.97
N ILE A 35 1.68 1.82 3.52
CA ILE A 35 3.01 2.45 3.63
C ILE A 35 3.46 2.54 5.09
N LEU A 36 2.59 3.04 5.97
CA LEU A 36 2.94 3.23 7.39
C LEU A 36 3.24 1.88 8.06
N ASN A 37 2.35 0.90 7.90
CA ASN A 37 2.52 -0.42 8.51
C ASN A 37 3.71 -1.17 7.89
N GLY A 38 3.86 -1.10 6.57
CA GLY A 38 4.98 -1.67 5.84
C GLY A 38 6.32 -1.06 6.26
N GLY A 39 6.38 0.27 6.41
CA GLY A 39 7.58 0.97 6.87
C GLY A 39 7.96 0.59 8.30
N VAL A 40 7.00 0.61 9.24
CA VAL A 40 7.25 0.23 10.64
C VAL A 40 7.67 -1.23 10.77
N SER A 41 6.98 -2.15 10.07
CA SER A 41 7.37 -3.57 10.07
C SER A 41 8.71 -3.82 9.41
N GLY A 42 9.03 -3.13 8.31
CA GLY A 42 10.33 -3.20 7.65
C GLY A 42 11.47 -2.65 8.51
N ALA A 43 11.23 -1.56 9.24
CA ALA A 43 12.15 -1.02 10.22
C ALA A 43 12.42 -2.01 11.36
N LEU A 44 11.37 -2.61 11.93
CA LEU A 44 11.50 -3.65 12.97
C LEU A 44 12.26 -4.88 12.45
N ALA A 45 11.95 -5.34 11.23
CA ALA A 45 12.65 -6.47 10.62
C ALA A 45 14.13 -6.17 10.40
N ALA A 46 14.49 -4.96 9.98
CA ALA A 46 15.88 -4.54 9.82
C ALA A 46 16.63 -4.47 11.16
N ILE A 47 16.00 -3.92 12.21
CA ILE A 47 16.58 -3.91 13.57
C ILE A 47 16.80 -5.34 14.06
N LEU A 48 15.80 -6.20 13.91
CA LEU A 48 15.88 -7.58 14.36
C LEU A 48 16.94 -8.39 13.59
N ALA A 49 17.05 -8.18 12.29
CA ALA A 49 18.09 -8.79 11.46
C ALA A 49 19.49 -8.31 11.86
N ALA A 50 19.66 -7.00 12.08
CA ALA A 50 20.94 -6.42 12.51
C ALA A 50 21.35 -6.93 13.90
N TYR A 51 20.44 -6.91 14.88
CA TYR A 51 20.69 -7.44 16.22
C TYR A 51 20.94 -8.95 16.23
N GLY A 52 20.18 -9.72 15.45
CA GLY A 52 20.39 -11.16 15.29
C GLY A 52 21.78 -11.48 14.76
N TYR A 53 22.30 -10.65 13.86
CA TYR A 53 23.65 -10.80 13.31
C TYR A 53 24.75 -10.36 14.28
N ILE A 54 24.53 -9.31 15.09
CA ILE A 54 25.47 -8.87 16.13
C ILE A 54 25.64 -9.95 17.21
N ALA A 55 24.61 -10.76 17.46
CA ALA A 55 24.68 -11.88 18.39
C ALA A 55 25.59 -13.04 17.92
N LEU A 56 26.01 -13.08 16.64
CA LEU A 56 26.98 -14.06 16.17
C LEU A 56 28.41 -13.65 16.56
N PRO A 57 29.14 -14.50 17.31
CA PRO A 57 30.52 -14.21 17.67
C PRO A 57 31.40 -14.13 16.41
N GLY A 58 32.16 -13.04 16.28
CA GLY A 58 33.05 -12.77 15.14
C GLY A 58 32.52 -11.84 14.07
N PHE A 59 31.22 -11.46 14.08
CA PHE A 59 30.62 -10.56 13.08
C PHE A 59 30.30 -9.14 13.57
N GLY A 60 30.41 -8.87 14.88
CA GLY A 60 30.01 -7.60 15.50
C GLY A 60 30.60 -6.30 14.88
N PRO A 61 31.92 -6.20 14.62
CA PRO A 61 32.52 -4.95 14.12
C PRO A 61 32.17 -4.61 12.67
N ILE A 62 31.89 -5.61 11.82
CA ILE A 62 31.61 -5.42 10.39
C ILE A 62 30.22 -4.78 10.18
N ILE A 63 29.30 -5.04 11.10
CA ILE A 63 27.87 -4.72 10.92
C ILE A 63 27.51 -3.42 11.64
N ALA A 64 28.19 -3.06 12.72
CA ALA A 64 28.00 -1.78 13.42
C ALA A 64 28.09 -0.55 12.48
N MET A 65 28.90 -0.64 11.42
CA MET A 65 29.07 0.42 10.42
C MET A 65 27.90 0.52 9.44
N GLY A 66 27.08 -0.54 9.30
CA GLY A 66 26.00 -0.64 8.31
C GLY A 66 24.59 -0.64 8.90
N ILE A 67 24.43 -0.57 10.22
CA ILE A 67 23.10 -0.61 10.89
C ILE A 67 22.20 0.51 10.38
N ASP A 68 22.74 1.72 10.22
CA ASP A 68 21.96 2.88 9.79
C ASP A 68 21.45 2.73 8.35
N VAL A 69 22.31 2.20 7.47
CA VAL A 69 21.96 1.88 6.08
C VAL A 69 20.93 0.75 6.04
N ALA A 70 21.10 -0.30 6.84
CA ALA A 70 20.17 -1.42 6.91
C ALA A 70 18.79 -0.99 7.43
N PHE A 71 18.75 -0.10 8.43
CA PHE A 71 17.53 0.47 8.96
C PHE A 71 16.79 1.31 7.92
N CYS A 72 17.48 2.24 7.26
CA CYS A 72 16.90 3.06 6.20
C CYS A 72 16.40 2.18 5.03
N THR A 73 17.20 1.23 4.59
CA THR A 73 16.87 0.33 3.47
C THR A 73 15.68 -0.56 3.80
N GLY A 74 15.66 -1.16 5.00
CA GLY A 74 14.54 -1.99 5.44
C GLY A 74 13.24 -1.21 5.59
N THR A 75 13.31 0.03 6.08
CA THR A 75 12.14 0.91 6.16
C THR A 75 11.60 1.26 4.77
N ILE A 76 12.47 1.61 3.81
CA ILE A 76 12.07 1.94 2.43
C ILE A 76 11.46 0.72 1.73
N ILE A 77 12.12 -0.43 1.81
CA ILE A 77 11.63 -1.68 1.19
C ILE A 77 10.30 -2.09 1.83
N GLY A 78 10.20 -2.03 3.16
CA GLY A 78 8.96 -2.31 3.88
C GLY A 78 7.83 -1.38 3.46
N ALA A 79 8.09 -0.07 3.34
CA ALA A 79 7.14 0.91 2.86
C ALA A 79 6.69 0.63 1.41
N MET A 80 7.61 0.22 0.52
CA MET A 80 7.26 -0.15 -0.85
C MET A 80 6.38 -1.40 -0.92
N ILE A 81 6.71 -2.44 -0.15
CA ILE A 81 5.88 -3.66 -0.07
C ILE A 81 4.50 -3.33 0.50
N GLY A 82 4.45 -2.53 1.56
CA GLY A 82 3.23 -2.05 2.18
C GLY A 82 2.35 -1.22 1.23
N LEU A 83 2.96 -0.36 0.40
CA LEU A 83 2.28 0.40 -0.64
C LEU A 83 1.58 -0.55 -1.64
N ILE A 84 2.33 -1.52 -2.17
CA ILE A 84 1.84 -2.48 -3.17
C ILE A 84 0.67 -3.29 -2.59
N MET A 85 0.83 -3.80 -1.36
CA MET A 85 -0.22 -4.54 -0.68
C MET A 85 -1.45 -3.68 -0.38
N GLY A 86 -1.26 -2.43 0.07
CA GLY A 86 -2.37 -1.51 0.32
C GLY A 86 -3.17 -1.18 -0.93
N ILE A 87 -2.49 -1.00 -2.08
CA ILE A 87 -3.15 -0.83 -3.39
C ILE A 87 -3.93 -2.09 -3.78
N PHE A 88 -3.32 -3.27 -3.63
CA PHE A 88 -3.94 -4.55 -4.00
C PHE A 88 -5.20 -4.82 -3.17
N VAL A 89 -5.13 -4.59 -1.86
CA VAL A 89 -6.28 -4.73 -0.95
C VAL A 89 -7.36 -3.70 -1.27
N GLY A 90 -7.00 -2.44 -1.54
CA GLY A 90 -8.00 -1.42 -1.89
C GLY A 90 -8.73 -1.68 -3.20
N LEU A 91 -8.02 -2.23 -4.19
CA LEU A 91 -8.65 -2.67 -5.44
C LEU A 91 -9.58 -3.87 -5.19
N PHE A 92 -9.14 -4.84 -4.39
CA PHE A 92 -9.94 -6.03 -4.06
C PHE A 92 -11.20 -5.68 -3.27
N CYS A 93 -11.11 -4.82 -2.26
CA CYS A 93 -12.26 -4.35 -1.48
C CYS A 93 -13.28 -3.62 -2.37
N THR A 94 -12.81 -2.76 -3.27
CA THR A 94 -13.72 -2.04 -4.16
C THR A 94 -14.39 -2.98 -5.16
N PHE A 95 -13.64 -3.95 -5.70
CA PHE A 95 -14.18 -4.97 -6.60
C PHE A 95 -15.26 -5.83 -5.91
N MET A 96 -15.03 -6.22 -4.66
CA MET A 96 -16.02 -6.94 -3.88
C MET A 96 -17.26 -6.09 -3.60
N GLU A 97 -17.09 -4.81 -3.27
CA GLU A 97 -18.23 -3.93 -3.00
C GLU A 97 -19.15 -3.74 -4.23
N ASP A 98 -18.57 -3.75 -5.44
CA ASP A 98 -19.33 -3.74 -6.71
C ASP A 98 -20.09 -5.05 -6.96
N LEU A 99 -19.54 -6.19 -6.54
CA LEU A 99 -20.17 -7.50 -6.72
C LEU A 99 -21.40 -7.72 -5.81
N TYR A 100 -21.43 -7.06 -4.65
CA TYR A 100 -22.49 -7.22 -3.64
C TYR A 100 -23.55 -6.10 -3.65
N THR A 101 -23.44 -5.11 -4.56
CA THR A 101 -24.39 -3.99 -4.75
C THR A 101 -25.17 -4.16 -6.04
#